data_AF-A0A6M3JQ15-F1
#
_entry.id   AF-A0A6M3JQ15-F1
#
_cell.length_a   1.000
_cell.length_b   1.000
_cell.length_c   1.000
_cell.angle_alpha   90.00
_cell.angle_beta   90.00
_cell.angle_gamma   90.00
#
_symmetry.space_group_name_H-M   'P 1'
#
loop_
_entity.id
_entity.type
_entity.pdbx_description
1 polymer ?
#
loop_
_entity_poly.entity_id
_entity_poly.type
_entity_poly.pdbx_seq_one_letter_code
_entity_poly.pdbx_strand_id
1 'polypeptide(L)'
;MGDIDSIQQDVTVSKIYESYEKKNEDRPTRSIGASVLGHSCPRYLWYLFRHCAKESFNGRMRRLFETGDIEEERLIADLQRIGCKVITKDEAGQQFHVSACGGHVSGYLDGCLSGLPEAPKTWHV
;
A
#
# COMPACT_ATOMS: atom_id res chain seq x y z
N MET A 1 1.03 9.88 -32.05
CA MET A 1 0.92 9.30 -30.70
C MET A 1 -0.44 9.73 -30.21
N GLY A 2 -1.47 8.90 -30.41
CA GLY A 2 -2.85 9.31 -30.21
C GLY A 2 -3.14 9.57 -28.74
N ASP A 3 -3.85 10.66 -28.45
CA ASP A 3 -4.39 10.99 -27.13
C ASP A 3 -5.26 9.84 -26.62
N ILE A 4 -4.73 9.05 -25.68
CA ILE A 4 -5.45 7.96 -25.00
C ILE A 4 -6.41 8.56 -23.94
N ASP A 5 -6.24 9.83 -23.59
CA ASP A 5 -6.99 10.51 -22.55
C ASP A 5 -8.43 10.90 -22.96
N SER A 6 -8.83 10.66 -24.22
CA SER A 6 -10.17 10.96 -24.73
C SER A 6 -11.06 9.74 -25.00
N ILE A 7 -10.74 8.57 -24.43
CA ILE A 7 -11.62 7.40 -24.54
C ILE A 7 -12.77 7.57 -23.54
N GLN A 8 -13.98 7.79 -24.05
CA GLN A 8 -15.20 7.80 -23.25
C GLN A 8 -15.30 6.49 -22.46
N GLN A 9 -15.23 6.59 -21.14
CA GLN A 9 -15.19 5.43 -20.26
C GLN A 9 -16.49 4.62 -20.38
N ASP A 10 -16.37 3.35 -20.74
CA ASP A 10 -17.50 2.43 -20.89
C ASP A 10 -18.28 2.33 -19.57
N VAL A 11 -19.61 2.26 -19.65
CA VAL A 11 -20.52 2.12 -18.50
C VAL A 11 -20.12 0.93 -17.61
N THR A 12 -19.64 -0.15 -18.22
CA THR A 12 -19.15 -1.36 -17.54
C THR A 12 -17.94 -1.04 -16.65
N VAL A 13 -16.96 -0.30 -17.18
CA VAL A 13 -15.74 0.06 -16.45
C VAL A 13 -16.07 1.00 -15.29
N SER A 14 -16.95 1.99 -15.53
CA SER A 14 -17.42 2.91 -14.49
C SER A 14 -18.12 2.18 -13.34
N LYS A 15 -19.01 1.24 -13.65
CA LYS A 15 -19.68 0.39 -12.64
C LYS A 15 -18.70 -0.44 -11.82
N ILE A 16 -17.63 -0.94 -12.44
CA ILE A 16 -16.57 -1.68 -11.73
C ILE A 16 -15.86 -0.73 -10.75
N TYR A 17 -15.41 0.45 -11.19
CA TYR A 17 -14.71 1.38 -10.32
C TYR A 17 -15.60 1.91 -9.17
N GLU A 18 -16.86 2.22 -9.43
CA GLU A 18 -17.83 2.57 -8.38
C GLU A 18 -17.94 1.46 -7.31
N SER A 19 -17.86 0.19 -7.71
CA SER A 19 -17.91 -0.93 -6.76
C SER A 19 -16.70 -0.95 -5.81
N TYR A 20 -15.51 -0.59 -6.32
CA TYR A 20 -14.29 -0.48 -5.51
C TYR A 20 -14.34 0.70 -4.53
N GLU A 21 -14.92 1.82 -4.94
CA GLU A 21 -15.10 2.98 -4.06
C GLU A 21 -16.08 2.68 -2.91
N LYS A 22 -17.17 1.96 -3.20
CA LYS A 22 -18.16 1.56 -2.18
C LYS A 22 -17.64 0.50 -1.20
N LYS A 23 -16.80 -0.43 -1.66
CA LYS A 23 -16.22 -1.49 -0.82
C LYS A 23 -15.26 -0.93 0.23
N ASN A 24 -14.55 0.15 -0.11
CA ASN A 24 -13.51 0.76 0.72
C ASN A 24 -13.95 2.13 1.24
N GLU A 25 -14.95 2.17 2.13
CA GLU A 25 -15.17 3.37 2.94
C GLU A 25 -13.94 3.58 3.82
N ASP A 26 -13.12 4.56 3.47
CA ASP A 26 -11.92 4.92 4.23
C ASP A 26 -12.31 5.16 5.69
N ARG A 27 -11.90 4.28 6.59
CA ARG A 27 -12.06 4.51 8.02
C ARG A 27 -11.16 5.67 8.41
N PRO A 28 -11.64 6.67 9.17
CA PRO A 28 -10.76 7.72 9.66
C PRO A 28 -9.69 7.10 10.56
N THR A 29 -8.47 7.00 10.06
CA THR A 29 -7.32 6.59 10.85
C THR A 29 -6.83 7.80 11.66
N ARG A 30 -6.49 7.57 12.93
CA ARG A 30 -5.87 8.59 13.80
C ARG A 30 -4.38 8.82 13.47
N SER A 31 -3.91 8.26 12.38
CA SER A 31 -2.53 8.28 11.93
C SER A 31 -2.47 8.53 10.43
N ILE A 32 -1.42 9.24 10.01
CA ILE A 32 -1.03 9.37 8.61
C ILE A 32 -0.15 8.19 8.22
N GLY A 33 -0.41 7.61 7.04
CA GLY A 33 0.37 6.50 6.51
C GLY A 33 1.79 6.92 6.16
N ALA A 34 2.76 6.01 6.33
CA ALA A 34 4.15 6.24 5.94
C ALA A 34 4.30 6.63 4.45
N SER A 35 3.45 6.08 3.58
CA SER A 35 3.39 6.40 2.15
C SER A 35 3.14 7.88 1.86
N VAL A 36 2.47 8.59 2.78
CA VAL A 36 2.08 9.98 2.60
C VAL A 36 3.18 10.95 3.01
N LEU A 37 4.11 10.53 3.88
CA LEU A 37 5.14 11.41 4.45
C LEU A 37 6.04 12.08 3.40
N GLY A 38 6.21 11.44 2.23
CA GLY A 38 6.97 11.98 1.10
C GLY A 38 6.22 13.03 0.27
N HIS A 39 4.98 13.39 0.62
CA HIS A 39 4.18 14.34 -0.15
C HIS A 39 4.84 15.72 -0.20
N SER A 40 4.96 16.28 -1.40
CA SER A 40 5.73 17.53 -1.65
C SER A 40 5.14 18.77 -1.00
N CYS A 41 3.84 18.78 -0.67
CA CYS A 41 3.16 19.89 -0.02
C CYS A 41 3.12 19.74 1.51
N PRO A 42 3.87 20.57 2.28
CA PRO A 42 3.88 20.47 3.73
C PRO A 42 2.53 20.83 4.38
N ARG A 43 1.76 21.72 3.74
CA ARG A 43 0.41 22.08 4.23
C ARG A 43 -0.55 20.91 4.18
N TYR A 44 -0.44 20.08 3.15
CA TYR A 44 -1.22 18.86 3.03
C TYR A 44 -0.91 17.89 4.18
N LEU A 45 0.38 17.65 4.43
CA LEU A 45 0.85 16.85 5.57
C LEU A 45 0.34 17.41 6.90
N TRP A 46 0.39 18.73 7.08
CA TRP A 46 -0.10 19.40 8.29
C TRP A 46 -1.60 19.17 8.52
N TYR A 47 -2.43 19.26 7.47
CA TYR A 47 -3.86 19.00 7.59
C TYR A 47 -4.17 17.54 7.87
N LEU A 48 -3.46 16.60 7.25
CA LEU A 48 -3.61 15.18 7.56
C LEU A 48 -3.19 14.87 9.00
N PHE A 49 -2.07 15.42 9.46
CA PHE A 49 -1.58 15.26 10.84
C PHE A 49 -2.61 15.76 11.86
N ARG A 50 -3.35 16.83 11.55
CA ARG A 50 -4.41 17.39 12.40
C ARG A 50 -5.79 16.78 12.18
N HIS A 51 -5.91 15.77 11.32
CA HIS A 51 -7.18 15.16 10.92
C HIS A 51 -8.19 16.16 10.34
N CYS A 52 -7.70 17.25 9.73
CA CYS A 52 -8.51 18.26 9.04
C CYS A 52 -8.72 17.93 7.55
N ALA A 53 -8.04 16.90 7.05
CA ALA A 53 -8.19 16.38 5.71
C ALA A 53 -8.14 14.84 5.75
N LYS A 54 -8.55 14.22 4.65
CA LYS A 54 -8.58 12.78 4.50
C LYS A 54 -8.12 12.40 3.10
N GLU A 55 -7.37 11.32 2.99
CA GLU A 55 -7.06 10.71 1.70
C GLU A 55 -8.29 10.04 1.11
N SER A 56 -8.45 10.16 -0.19
CA SER A 56 -9.50 9.48 -0.94
C SER A 56 -8.91 8.98 -2.25
N PHE A 57 -9.15 7.71 -2.56
CA PHE A 57 -8.68 7.10 -3.80
C PHE A 57 -9.88 6.69 -4.65
N ASN A 58 -9.83 7.03 -5.93
CA ASN A 58 -10.85 6.61 -6.90
C ASN A 58 -10.80 5.08 -7.13
N GLY A 59 -11.85 4.54 -7.75
CA GLY A 59 -12.01 3.09 -7.92
C GLY A 59 -10.91 2.44 -8.76
N ARG A 60 -10.34 3.17 -9.72
CA ARG A 60 -9.18 2.70 -10.49
C ARG A 60 -7.96 2.51 -9.58
N MET A 61 -7.65 3.49 -8.73
CA MET A 61 -6.56 3.42 -7.77
C MET A 61 -6.77 2.29 -6.75
N ARG A 62 -7.99 2.13 -6.23
CA ARG A 62 -8.33 1.02 -5.34
C ARG A 62 -8.10 -0.35 -5.96
N ARG A 63 -8.47 -0.50 -7.23
CA ARG A 63 -8.22 -1.74 -7.98
C ARG A 63 -6.71 -1.99 -8.18
N LEU A 64 -5.92 -0.94 -8.36
CA LEU A 64 -4.46 -1.07 -8.43
C LEU A 64 -3.87 -1.53 -7.09
N PHE A 65 -4.40 -1.04 -5.95
CA PHE A 65 -3.99 -1.56 -4.64
C PHE A 65 -4.32 -3.04 -4.48
N GLU A 66 -5.54 -3.48 -4.84
CA GLU A 66 -5.90 -4.91 -4.81
C GLU A 66 -5.00 -5.75 -5.73
N THR A 67 -4.55 -5.19 -6.86
CA THR A 67 -3.57 -5.86 -7.71
C THR A 67 -2.22 -5.98 -7.02
N GLY A 68 -1.78 -4.95 -6.30
CA GLY A 68 -0.58 -4.98 -5.46
C GLY A 68 -0.63 -6.08 -4.42
N ASP A 69 -1.75 -6.19 -3.69
CA ASP A 69 -1.95 -7.23 -2.67
C ASP A 69 -1.77 -8.64 -3.25
N ILE A 70 -2.32 -8.89 -4.45
CA ILE A 70 -2.21 -10.19 -5.14
C ILE A 70 -0.76 -10.47 -5.59
N GLU A 71 -0.08 -9.47 -6.14
CA GLU A 71 1.30 -9.62 -6.62
C GLU A 71 2.29 -9.78 -5.46
N GLU A 72 2.03 -9.17 -4.30
CA GLU A 72 2.85 -9.36 -3.09
C GLU A 72 2.85 -10.83 -2.65
N GLU A 73 1.68 -11.47 -2.55
CA GLU A 73 1.56 -12.89 -2.21
C GLU A 73 2.34 -13.78 -3.19
N ARG A 74 2.26 -13.46 -4.49
CA ARG A 74 2.98 -14.17 -5.54
C ARG A 74 4.49 -13.99 -5.41
N LEU A 75 4.98 -12.77 -5.17
CA LEU A 75 6.40 -12.47 -5.04
C LEU A 75 7.01 -13.21 -3.83
N ILE A 76 6.30 -13.23 -2.70
CA ILE A 76 6.69 -14.00 -1.52
C ILE A 76 6.82 -15.49 -1.87
N ALA A 77 5.85 -16.06 -2.56
CA ALA A 77 5.88 -17.46 -2.98
C ALA A 77 7.04 -17.76 -3.95
N ASP A 78 7.34 -16.84 -4.86
CA ASP A 78 8.45 -16.97 -5.81
C ASP A 78 9.82 -16.95 -5.09
N LEU A 79 10.00 -16.04 -4.14
CA LEU A 79 11.20 -15.96 -3.29
C LEU A 79 11.38 -17.22 -2.42
N GLN A 80 10.30 -17.71 -1.82
CA GLN A 80 10.34 -18.95 -1.04
C GLN A 80 10.69 -20.16 -1.93
N ARG A 81 10.19 -20.20 -3.17
CA ARG A 81 10.45 -21.30 -4.11
C ARG A 81 11.94 -21.40 -4.49
N ILE A 82 12.65 -20.28 -4.54
CA ILE A 82 14.10 -20.26 -4.79
C ILE A 82 14.93 -20.46 -3.51
N GLY A 83 14.28 -20.71 -2.37
CA GLY A 83 14.94 -21.03 -1.10
C GLY A 83 15.21 -19.82 -0.20
N CYS A 84 14.71 -18.62 -0.54
CA CYS A 84 14.83 -17.46 0.35
C CYS A 84 13.94 -17.63 1.59
N LYS A 85 14.44 -17.16 2.74
CA LYS A 85 13.64 -17.06 3.96
C LYS A 85 12.95 -15.70 3.97
N VAL A 86 11.61 -15.71 3.83
CA VAL A 86 10.77 -14.50 3.84
C VAL A 86 9.92 -14.48 5.11
N ILE A 87 9.87 -13.33 5.79
CA ILE A 87 9.07 -13.09 6.99
C ILE A 87 8.20 -11.85 6.74
N THR A 88 6.89 -12.01 6.75
CA THR A 88 5.92 -10.90 6.56
C THR A 88 5.09 -10.60 7.80
N LYS A 89 5.20 -11.46 8.82
CA LYS A 89 4.42 -11.41 10.05
C LYS A 89 5.31 -11.63 11.26
N ASP A 90 4.93 -11.03 12.38
CA ASP A 90 5.54 -11.21 13.68
C ASP A 90 5.21 -12.61 14.27
N GLU A 91 5.74 -12.89 15.46
CA GLU A 91 5.53 -14.16 16.17
C GLU A 91 4.05 -14.42 16.52
N ALA A 92 3.23 -13.37 16.59
CA ALA A 92 1.79 -13.45 16.82
C ALA A 92 0.98 -13.59 15.52
N GLY A 93 1.63 -13.63 14.36
CA GLY A 93 0.98 -13.73 13.05
C GLY A 93 0.40 -12.41 12.53
N GLN A 94 0.79 -11.27 13.10
CA GLN A 94 0.36 -9.94 12.68
C GLN A 94 1.40 -9.31 11.75
N GLN A 95 0.98 -8.44 10.83
CA GLN A 95 1.92 -7.64 10.04
C GLN A 95 2.75 -6.74 10.96
N PHE A 96 4.02 -6.51 10.61
CA PHE A 96 4.87 -5.62 11.39
C PHE A 96 4.35 -4.19 11.30
N HIS A 97 3.88 -3.68 12.44
CA HIS A 97 3.36 -2.33 12.55
C HIS A 97 4.39 -1.39 13.19
N VAL A 98 4.60 -0.25 12.56
CA VAL A 98 5.47 0.82 13.07
C VAL A 98 4.60 2.03 13.39
N SER A 99 4.86 2.67 14.53
CA SER A 99 4.21 3.91 14.91
C SER A 99 5.22 4.93 15.44
N ALA A 100 5.02 6.19 15.09
CA ALA A 100 5.86 7.31 15.49
C ALA A 100 5.03 8.55 15.85
N CYS A 101 5.70 9.58 16.38
CA CYS A 101 5.10 10.86 16.72
C CYS A 101 3.86 10.74 17.64
N GLY A 102 3.93 9.84 18.63
CA GLY A 102 2.80 9.61 19.56
C GLY A 102 1.56 9.03 18.89
N GLY A 103 1.71 8.24 17.82
CA GLY A 103 0.60 7.61 17.11
C GLY A 103 0.11 8.38 15.89
N HIS A 104 0.63 9.58 15.63
CA HIS A 104 0.20 10.39 14.48
C HIS A 104 0.73 9.85 13.16
N VAL A 105 1.80 9.06 13.18
CA VAL A 105 2.39 8.42 12.00
C VAL A 105 2.36 6.91 12.22
N SER A 106 1.90 6.17 11.23
CA SER A 106 1.93 4.71 11.26
C SER A 106 2.22 4.11 9.89
N GLY A 107 2.76 2.90 9.89
CA GLY A 107 2.98 2.12 8.68
C GLY A 107 3.00 0.63 8.98
N TYR A 108 2.81 -0.15 7.93
CA TYR A 108 3.00 -1.60 7.96
C TYR A 108 4.19 -1.94 7.07
N LEU A 109 4.96 -2.93 7.48
CA LEU A 109 6.03 -3.48 6.66
C LEU A 109 5.48 -4.63 5.83
N ASP A 110 5.80 -4.64 4.54
CA ASP A 110 5.40 -5.70 3.61
C ASP A 110 6.13 -7.01 3.98
N GLY A 111 7.44 -6.94 4.25
CA GLY A 111 8.20 -8.06 4.82
C GLY A 111 9.70 -7.82 4.92
N CYS A 112 10.41 -8.83 5.40
CA CYS A 112 11.86 -8.90 5.37
C CYS A 112 12.32 -10.28 4.90
N LEU A 113 13.48 -10.33 4.24
CA LEU A 113 13.99 -11.58 3.68
C LEU A 113 15.50 -11.73 3.83
N SER A 114 15.98 -12.98 3.77
CA SER A 114 17.39 -13.34 3.66
C SER A 114 17.57 -14.54 2.74
N GLY A 115 18.81 -14.79 2.30
CA GLY A 115 19.12 -15.89 1.37
C GLY A 115 18.93 -15.55 -0.10
N LEU A 116 19.02 -14.26 -0.48
CA LEU A 116 19.11 -13.89 -1.90
C LEU A 116 20.40 -14.44 -2.52
N PRO A 117 20.38 -14.93 -3.77
CA PRO A 117 21.58 -15.40 -4.46
C PRO A 117 22.73 -14.38 -4.48
N GLU A 118 22.41 -13.10 -4.62
CA GLU A 118 23.37 -12.00 -4.70
C GLU A 118 23.90 -11.57 -3.32
N ALA A 119 23.14 -11.82 -2.25
CA ALA A 119 23.49 -11.43 -0.88
C ALA A 119 22.99 -12.45 0.18
N PRO A 120 23.54 -13.68 0.23
CA PRO A 120 22.92 -14.77 0.97
C PRO A 120 22.85 -14.56 2.50
N LYS A 121 23.74 -13.75 3.06
CA LYS A 121 23.89 -13.53 4.51
C LYS A 121 23.19 -12.27 5.02
N THR A 122 22.71 -11.42 4.12
CA THR A 122 22.18 -10.10 4.48
C THR A 122 20.66 -10.15 4.59
N TRP A 123 20.12 -9.42 5.56
CA TRP A 123 18.68 -9.18 5.65
C TRP A 123 18.30 -7.98 4.79
N HIS A 124 17.19 -8.11 4.08
CA HIS A 124 16.61 -7.11 3.20
C HIS A 124 15.17 -6.81 3.62
N VAL A 125 14.74 -5.59 3.34
CA VAL A 125 13.40 -5.04 3.56
C VAL A 125 13.02 -4.30 2.29
#